data_AF-A0A368TSW0-F1
#
_entry.id   AF-A0A368TSW0-F1
#
_cell.length_a   1.000
_cell.length_b   1.000
_cell.length_c   1.000
_cell.angle_alpha   90.00
_cell.angle_beta   90.00
_cell.angle_gamma   90.00
#
_symmetry.space_group_name_H-M   'P 1'
#
loop_
_entity.id
_entity.type
_entity.pdbx_description
1 polymer ?
#
loop_
_entity_poly.entity_id
_entity_poly.type
_entity_poly.pdbx_seq_one_letter_code
_entity_poly.pdbx_strand_id
1 'polypeptide(L)'
;MAVTLRYVDGVLVQVVSRGDGEHGQDWTARARALPAVPNRLPEPEDAVLQGELYWRLERHVQSRSKTLEARSRVAGVMAQQTPSGKDLANIGLFVWDWPDGPATIEERLETLTLLGFDTADYTHALDDREAAGNWRERWFNGLLSFATDGVVLRQSSRPSGRRWSSGPPEWVVAWKYPPRQALAQVHGIEFRVGRTGRITPLVWLYPIRLEGRRISRVSLGSLEQWQALDLRAGDQVAVHLAGLTIPQLAEVVWQTEEREPLSVPAAEAYHLLSCLRLVEGCQAQLVARLTWLGEQLDMRGIGEGTWQALLTSSPSFALARLRKRIPFQVTTGRPVVWFLLLAALLHHSLHRRYGRRPALIRSYWFEASSRSRPR
;
A
#
# COMPACT_ATOMS: atom_id res chain seq x y z
N MET A 1 14.96 0.26 -5.19
CA MET A 1 14.55 -1.06 -4.65
C MET A 1 15.55 -1.51 -3.63
N ALA A 2 15.15 -1.66 -2.36
CA ALA A 2 16.05 -2.08 -1.29
C ALA A 2 16.52 -3.53 -1.46
N VAL A 3 17.82 -3.74 -1.25
CA VAL A 3 18.52 -5.04 -1.35
C VAL A 3 19.50 -5.20 -0.21
N THR A 4 19.73 -6.46 0.19
CA THR A 4 20.84 -6.85 1.07
C THR A 4 21.81 -7.68 0.26
N LEU A 5 23.08 -7.30 0.26
CA LEU A 5 24.18 -8.01 -0.40
C LEU A 5 25.03 -8.68 0.67
N ARG A 6 25.43 -9.92 0.44
CA ARG A 6 26.34 -10.64 1.31
C ARG A 6 27.59 -11.06 0.53
N TYR A 7 28.73 -10.64 1.03
CA TYR A 7 30.05 -11.00 0.57
C TYR A 7 30.70 -11.94 1.61
N VAL A 8 31.39 -12.97 1.11
CA VAL A 8 32.23 -13.86 1.92
C VAL A 8 33.59 -13.97 1.25
N ASP A 9 34.67 -13.71 1.98
CA ASP A 9 36.04 -13.56 1.46
C ASP A 9 36.07 -12.62 0.23
N GLY A 10 35.32 -11.52 0.30
CA GLY A 10 35.15 -10.55 -0.79
C GLY A 10 34.34 -11.03 -1.98
N VAL A 11 33.77 -12.24 -2.00
CA VAL A 11 32.98 -12.79 -3.13
C VAL A 11 31.48 -12.65 -2.87
N LEU A 12 30.72 -12.18 -3.86
CA LEU A 12 29.26 -12.04 -3.75
C LEU A 12 28.57 -13.42 -3.72
N VAL A 13 28.08 -13.80 -2.54
CA VAL A 13 27.40 -15.09 -2.32
C VAL A 13 25.90 -14.99 -2.36
N GLN A 14 25.32 -13.84 -1.99
CA GLN A 14 23.86 -13.69 -1.90
C GLN A 14 23.41 -12.24 -2.13
N VAL A 15 22.31 -12.07 -2.85
CA VAL A 15 21.57 -10.81 -2.92
C VAL A 15 20.09 -11.08 -2.73
N VAL A 16 19.48 -10.42 -1.75
CA VAL A 16 18.06 -10.62 -1.40
C VAL A 16 17.34 -9.27 -1.45
N SER A 17 16.15 -9.25 -2.05
CA SER A 17 15.28 -8.06 -1.98
C SER A 17 14.66 -7.92 -0.59
N ARG A 18 14.23 -6.71 -0.21
CA ARG A 18 13.61 -6.49 1.12
C ARG A 18 12.32 -7.29 1.34
N GLY A 19 11.52 -7.52 0.29
CA GLY A 19 10.20 -8.16 0.41
C GLY A 19 9.28 -7.47 1.43
N ASP A 20 8.73 -8.24 2.37
CA ASP A 20 7.90 -7.74 3.48
C ASP A 20 8.70 -7.34 4.74
N GLY A 21 10.03 -7.47 4.69
CA GLY A 21 10.94 -7.21 5.81
C GLY A 21 11.36 -8.47 6.57
N GLU A 22 10.68 -9.60 6.38
CA GLU A 22 11.06 -10.91 6.92
C GLU A 22 11.49 -11.89 5.81
N HIS A 23 10.73 -11.90 4.70
CA HIS A 23 10.96 -12.77 3.56
C HIS A 23 11.21 -11.94 2.29
N GLY A 24 12.42 -12.06 1.76
CA GLY A 24 12.83 -11.45 0.51
C GLY A 24 12.90 -12.45 -0.65
N GLN A 25 12.96 -11.95 -1.88
CA GLN A 25 13.24 -12.78 -3.05
C GLN A 25 14.75 -12.89 -3.26
N ASP A 26 15.24 -14.09 -3.56
CA ASP A 26 16.61 -14.29 -4.00
C ASP A 26 16.81 -13.69 -5.40
N TRP A 27 17.67 -12.67 -5.47
CA TRP A 27 18.05 -11.97 -6.67
C TRP A 27 19.52 -12.21 -7.04
N THR A 28 20.21 -13.14 -6.39
CA THR A 28 21.66 -13.36 -6.55
C THR A 28 22.08 -13.53 -8.01
N ALA A 29 21.41 -14.41 -8.76
CA ALA A 29 21.74 -14.65 -10.17
C ALA A 29 21.57 -13.39 -11.05
N ARG A 30 20.53 -12.60 -10.80
CA ARG A 30 20.27 -11.34 -11.53
C ARG A 30 21.26 -10.26 -11.13
N ALA A 31 21.52 -10.13 -9.83
CA ALA A 31 22.45 -9.15 -9.30
C ALA A 31 23.87 -9.37 -9.81
N ARG A 32 24.31 -10.62 -9.98
CA ARG A 32 25.61 -10.94 -10.59
C ARG A 32 25.77 -10.45 -12.04
N ALA A 33 24.66 -10.26 -12.75
CA ALA A 33 24.63 -9.71 -14.10
C ALA A 33 24.54 -8.18 -14.14
N LEU A 34 24.36 -7.51 -13.00
CA LEU A 34 24.32 -6.05 -12.91
C LEU A 34 25.75 -5.51 -12.88
N PRO A 35 26.16 -4.65 -13.83
CA PRO A 35 27.50 -4.06 -13.81
C PRO A 35 27.80 -3.21 -12.57
N ALA A 36 26.76 -2.66 -11.95
CA ALA A 36 26.88 -1.84 -10.74
C ALA A 36 27.09 -2.65 -9.46
N VAL A 37 26.91 -3.98 -9.50
CA VAL A 37 27.09 -4.86 -8.34
C VAL A 37 28.42 -5.60 -8.53
N PRO A 38 29.45 -5.31 -7.72
CA PRO A 38 30.72 -6.01 -7.84
C PRO A 38 30.54 -7.47 -7.43
N ASN A 39 30.93 -8.40 -8.30
CA ASN A 39 30.93 -9.84 -7.99
C ASN A 39 32.06 -10.23 -7.03
N ARG A 40 33.12 -9.42 -6.98
CA ARG A 40 34.24 -9.53 -6.06
C ARG A 40 34.65 -8.12 -5.60
N LEU A 41 34.85 -7.96 -4.30
CA LEU A 41 35.38 -6.75 -3.69
C LEU A 41 36.90 -6.66 -3.91
N PRO A 42 37.49 -5.46 -3.88
CA PRO A 42 38.94 -5.28 -3.99
C PRO A 42 39.73 -6.04 -2.91
N GLU A 43 39.17 -6.15 -1.71
CA GLU A 43 39.73 -6.84 -0.55
C GLU A 43 38.86 -8.04 -0.14
N PRO A 44 39.45 -9.10 0.44
CA PRO A 44 38.73 -10.32 0.84
C PRO A 44 37.97 -10.11 2.15
N GLU A 45 36.97 -9.22 2.13
CA GLU A 45 36.17 -8.84 3.29
C GLU A 45 34.85 -9.62 3.37
N ASP A 46 34.50 -10.03 4.58
CA ASP A 46 33.17 -10.53 4.92
C ASP A 46 32.26 -9.34 5.22
N ALA A 47 31.21 -9.14 4.42
CA ALA A 47 30.35 -7.97 4.56
C ALA A 47 28.88 -8.28 4.28
N VAL A 48 28.00 -7.74 5.12
CA VAL A 48 26.57 -7.64 4.83
C VAL A 48 26.25 -6.17 4.55
N LEU A 49 26.01 -5.84 3.28
CA LEU A 49 25.74 -4.48 2.85
C LEU A 49 24.25 -4.28 2.61
N GLN A 50 23.71 -3.15 3.07
CA GLN A 50 22.36 -2.73 2.73
C GLN A 50 22.41 -1.61 1.71
N GLY A 51 21.66 -1.80 0.63
CA GLY A 51 21.71 -0.91 -0.51
C GLY A 51 20.36 -0.73 -1.18
N GLU A 52 20.36 0.11 -2.20
CA GLU A 52 19.22 0.36 -3.05
C GLU A 52 19.65 0.26 -4.52
N LEU A 53 18.96 -0.61 -5.26
CA LEU A 53 19.04 -0.62 -6.72
C LEU A 53 18.18 0.51 -7.27
N TYR A 54 18.75 1.38 -8.09
CA TYR A 54 18.07 2.53 -8.66
C TYR A 54 18.21 2.58 -10.18
N TRP A 55 17.31 3.29 -10.85
CA TRP A 55 17.42 3.52 -12.28
C TRP A 55 18.26 4.77 -12.53
N ARG A 56 19.33 4.65 -13.32
CA ARG A 56 20.19 5.78 -13.70
C ARG A 56 19.41 6.76 -14.57
N LEU A 57 19.54 8.04 -14.26
CA LEU A 57 18.93 9.15 -14.97
C LEU A 57 20.00 10.17 -15.34
N GLU A 58 19.93 10.66 -16.57
CA GLU A 58 20.83 11.71 -17.03
C GLU A 58 20.30 13.09 -16.63
N ARG A 59 21.16 13.89 -16.00
CA ARG A 59 20.89 15.30 -15.65
C ARG A 59 19.56 15.50 -14.89
N HIS A 60 19.24 14.60 -13.96
CA HIS A 60 17.97 14.66 -13.23
C HIS A 60 18.01 15.71 -12.12
N VAL A 61 17.00 16.58 -12.07
CA VAL A 61 16.79 17.54 -10.98
C VAL A 61 15.44 17.26 -10.35
N GLN A 62 15.42 16.84 -9.08
CA GLN A 62 14.21 16.31 -8.44
C GLN A 62 13.04 17.31 -8.44
N SER A 63 13.31 18.60 -8.27
CA SER A 63 12.27 19.64 -8.25
C SER A 63 11.62 19.93 -9.61
N ARG A 64 12.30 19.62 -10.72
CA ARG A 64 11.87 20.04 -12.08
C ARG A 64 11.64 18.87 -13.02
N SER A 65 12.56 17.91 -13.05
CA SER A 65 12.50 16.75 -13.93
C SER A 65 11.21 15.98 -13.71
N LYS A 66 10.56 15.53 -14.78
CA LYS A 66 9.39 14.65 -14.68
C LYS A 66 9.79 13.40 -13.90
N THR A 67 9.03 13.04 -12.87
CA THR A 67 9.31 11.84 -12.07
C THR A 67 9.04 10.66 -12.97
N LEU A 68 10.11 10.09 -13.50
CA LEU A 68 10.05 8.87 -14.25
C LEU A 68 9.68 7.74 -13.29
N GLU A 69 9.02 6.71 -13.80
CA GLU A 69 8.70 5.46 -13.11
C GLU A 69 9.97 4.64 -12.76
N ALA A 70 11.04 5.31 -12.33
CA ALA A 70 12.37 4.78 -12.08
C ALA A 70 12.33 3.60 -11.09
N ARG A 71 11.61 3.77 -9.97
CA ARG A 71 11.48 2.72 -8.95
C ARG A 71 10.76 1.48 -9.48
N SER A 72 9.62 1.66 -10.15
CA SER A 72 8.86 0.55 -10.73
C SER A 72 9.59 -0.10 -11.90
N ARG A 73 10.41 0.65 -12.65
CA ARG A 73 11.24 0.13 -13.72
C ARG A 73 12.30 -0.84 -13.19
N VAL A 74 13.02 -0.49 -12.12
CA VAL A 74 13.97 -1.42 -11.47
C VAL A 74 13.25 -2.69 -11.02
N ALA A 75 12.11 -2.55 -10.33
CA ALA A 75 11.33 -3.70 -9.87
C ALA A 75 10.89 -4.60 -11.04
N GLY A 76 10.43 -4.00 -12.14
CA GLY A 76 10.02 -4.71 -13.35
C GLY A 76 11.17 -5.48 -13.98
N VAL A 77 12.33 -4.84 -14.17
CA VAL A 77 13.53 -5.50 -14.73
C VAL A 77 14.02 -6.64 -13.85
N MET A 78 14.05 -6.44 -12.52
CA MET A 78 14.45 -7.49 -11.58
C MET A 78 13.45 -8.65 -11.48
N ALA A 79 12.19 -8.44 -11.89
CA ALA A 79 11.17 -9.49 -11.95
C ALA A 79 11.16 -10.27 -13.28
N GLN A 80 11.83 -9.78 -14.33
CA GLN A 80 11.90 -10.47 -15.62
C GLN A 80 12.69 -11.78 -15.52
N GLN A 81 12.32 -12.75 -16.38
CA GLN A 81 13.08 -13.99 -16.53
C GLN A 81 14.43 -13.73 -17.23
N THR A 82 14.41 -12.92 -18.29
CA THR A 82 15.56 -12.61 -19.14
C THR A 82 15.62 -11.10 -19.43
N PRO A 83 16.08 -10.27 -18.47
CA PRO A 83 16.23 -8.83 -18.68
C PRO A 83 17.29 -8.51 -19.74
N SER A 84 17.07 -7.44 -20.50
CA SER A 84 18.02 -7.02 -21.54
C SER A 84 19.31 -6.46 -20.92
N GLY A 85 20.46 -6.68 -21.57
CA GLY A 85 21.74 -6.12 -21.11
C GLY A 85 21.72 -4.59 -21.01
N LYS A 86 20.96 -3.91 -21.88
CA LYS A 86 20.76 -2.46 -21.83
C LYS A 86 19.99 -2.03 -20.57
N ASP A 87 18.97 -2.78 -20.16
CA ASP A 87 18.23 -2.44 -18.94
C ASP A 87 19.08 -2.70 -17.69
N LEU A 88 19.85 -3.80 -17.67
CA LEU A 88 20.78 -4.10 -16.56
C LEU A 88 21.86 -3.02 -16.41
N ALA A 89 22.42 -2.53 -17.52
CA ALA A 89 23.43 -1.45 -17.50
C ALA A 89 22.88 -0.12 -16.95
N ASN A 90 21.57 0.10 -17.02
CA ASN A 90 20.93 1.30 -16.48
C ASN A 90 20.57 1.19 -15.00
N ILE A 91 20.76 0.02 -14.37
CA ILE A 91 20.54 -0.15 -12.94
C ILE A 91 21.85 0.18 -12.20
N GLY A 92 21.78 1.16 -11.30
CA GLY A 92 22.83 1.49 -10.34
C GLY A 92 22.60 0.82 -8.99
N LEU A 93 23.62 0.84 -8.14
CA LEU A 93 23.59 0.41 -6.75
C LEU A 93 24.08 1.56 -5.89
N PHE A 94 23.31 1.91 -4.86
CA PHE A 94 23.76 2.81 -3.79
C PHE A 94 23.78 2.03 -2.48
N VAL A 95 24.96 1.84 -1.89
CA VAL A 95 25.11 1.21 -0.57
C VAL A 95 24.93 2.30 0.49
N TRP A 96 23.96 2.15 1.38
CA TRP A 96 23.64 3.17 2.40
C TRP A 96 24.00 2.73 3.81
N ASP A 97 24.28 1.43 4.04
CA ASP A 97 24.59 0.93 5.36
C ASP A 97 25.37 -0.39 5.34
N TRP A 98 26.15 -0.60 6.40
CA TRP A 98 26.96 -1.78 6.66
C TRP A 98 26.81 -2.13 8.15
N PRO A 99 25.82 -2.99 8.50
CA PRO A 99 25.42 -3.22 9.89
C PRO A 99 26.50 -3.80 10.80
N ASP A 100 27.42 -4.57 10.24
CA ASP A 100 28.54 -5.26 10.88
C ASP A 100 29.90 -4.64 10.55
N GLY A 101 29.91 -3.47 9.90
CA GLY A 101 31.13 -2.74 9.55
C GLY A 101 31.74 -1.95 10.71
N PRO A 102 32.70 -1.04 10.41
CA PRO A 102 33.35 -0.18 11.40
C PRO A 102 32.36 0.57 12.29
N ALA A 103 32.75 0.89 13.52
CA ALA A 103 31.85 1.50 14.50
C ALA A 103 31.51 2.95 14.15
N THR A 104 32.52 3.73 13.78
CA THR A 104 32.37 5.14 13.40
C THR A 104 31.84 5.29 11.98
N ILE A 105 31.17 6.40 11.71
CA ILE A 105 30.61 6.64 10.37
C ILE A 105 31.71 7.02 9.39
N GLU A 106 32.74 7.72 9.87
CA GLU A 106 33.92 8.15 9.13
C GLU A 106 34.69 6.94 8.60
N GLU A 107 35.12 6.03 9.47
CA GLU A 107 35.83 4.81 9.06
C GLU A 107 34.96 3.97 8.11
N ARG A 108 33.65 3.87 8.38
CA ARG A 108 32.73 3.09 7.53
C ARG A 108 32.66 3.68 6.12
N LEU A 109 32.58 5.01 5.97
CA LEU A 109 32.55 5.66 4.66
C LEU A 109 33.87 5.49 3.93
N GLU A 110 35.01 5.65 4.62
CA GLU A 110 36.34 5.42 4.05
C GLU A 110 36.50 3.98 3.55
N THR A 111 36.13 2.98 4.37
CA THR A 111 36.21 1.57 3.95
C THR A 111 35.27 1.28 2.78
N LEU A 112 34.04 1.80 2.78
CA LEU A 112 33.12 1.61 1.64
C LEU A 112 33.69 2.22 0.34
N THR A 113 34.37 3.37 0.43
CA THR A 113 35.06 3.97 -0.72
C THR A 113 36.22 3.10 -1.21
N LEU A 114 37.04 2.55 -0.32
CA LEU A 114 38.11 1.60 -0.68
C LEU A 114 37.56 0.33 -1.35
N LEU A 115 36.38 -0.13 -0.93
CA LEU A 115 35.67 -1.25 -1.54
C LEU A 115 34.99 -0.90 -2.88
N GLY A 116 35.05 0.36 -3.31
CA GLY A 116 34.56 0.83 -4.60
C GLY A 116 33.13 1.35 -4.61
N PHE A 117 32.55 1.68 -3.45
CA PHE A 117 31.21 2.28 -3.35
C PHE A 117 31.27 3.80 -3.21
N ASP A 118 30.28 4.49 -3.78
CA ASP A 118 30.15 5.95 -3.82
C ASP A 118 29.39 6.55 -2.62
N THR A 119 29.27 5.79 -1.52
CA THR A 119 28.46 6.17 -0.36
C THR A 119 28.88 7.52 0.25
N ALA A 120 30.19 7.82 0.24
CA ALA A 120 30.76 9.05 0.78
C ALA A 120 30.37 10.29 -0.02
N ASP A 121 30.05 10.16 -1.31
CA ASP A 121 29.66 11.30 -2.17
C ASP A 121 28.29 11.87 -1.79
N TYR A 122 27.45 11.07 -1.13
CA TYR A 122 26.07 11.42 -0.80
C TYR A 122 25.80 11.49 0.71
N THR A 123 26.80 11.16 1.54
CA THR A 123 26.68 11.15 3.00
C THR A 123 27.53 12.26 3.59
N HIS A 124 26.89 13.24 4.22
CA HIS A 124 27.58 14.37 4.84
C HIS A 124 27.29 14.45 6.33
N ALA A 125 28.34 14.75 7.10
CA ALA A 125 28.19 15.14 8.50
C ALA A 125 27.41 16.46 8.58
N LEU A 126 26.63 16.59 9.65
CA LEU A 126 25.76 17.73 9.90
C LEU A 126 26.05 18.26 11.29
N ASP A 127 26.33 19.56 11.40
CA ASP A 127 26.54 20.22 12.68
C ASP A 127 25.21 20.55 13.37
N ASP A 128 24.19 20.90 12.58
CA ASP A 128 22.88 21.30 13.08
C ASP A 128 21.73 21.00 12.09
N ARG A 129 20.52 21.41 12.50
CA ARG A 129 19.29 21.26 11.71
C ARG A 129 19.26 22.14 10.46
N GLU A 130 19.89 23.31 10.49
CA GLU A 130 19.92 24.24 9.36
C GLU A 130 20.76 23.65 8.22
N ALA A 131 21.93 23.10 8.56
CA ALA A 131 22.78 22.34 7.64
C ALA A 131 22.01 21.19 6.97
N ALA A 132 21.18 20.47 7.74
CA ALA A 132 20.31 19.42 7.20
C ALA A 132 19.32 19.96 6.15
N GLY A 133 18.70 21.11 6.43
CA GLY A 133 17.80 21.80 5.50
C GLY A 133 18.50 22.23 4.22
N ASN A 134 19.68 22.84 4.35
CA ASN A 134 20.51 23.29 3.23
C ASN A 134 20.92 22.12 2.33
N TRP A 135 21.34 20.99 2.90
CA TRP A 135 21.61 19.78 2.13
C TRP A 135 20.38 19.23 1.42
N ARG A 136 19.24 19.16 2.11
CA ARG A 136 17.98 18.72 1.50
C ARG A 136 17.59 19.61 0.32
N GLU A 137 17.71 20.92 0.43
CA GLU A 137 17.41 21.84 -0.67
C GLU A 137 18.39 21.72 -1.83
N ARG A 138 19.69 21.55 -1.53
CA ARG A 138 20.72 21.27 -2.54
C ARG A 138 20.41 20.00 -3.31
N TRP A 139 20.05 18.90 -2.64
CA TRP A 139 19.69 17.66 -3.32
C TRP A 139 18.37 17.73 -4.08
N PHE A 140 17.41 18.53 -3.59
CA PHE A 140 16.13 18.72 -4.28
C PHE A 140 16.28 19.49 -5.59
N ASN A 141 17.18 20.48 -5.64
CA ASN A 141 17.36 21.39 -6.77
C ASN A 141 18.63 21.11 -7.60
N GLY A 142 19.50 20.25 -7.11
CA GLY A 142 20.76 19.86 -7.75
C GLY A 142 20.59 18.75 -8.78
N LEU A 143 21.64 18.55 -9.57
CA LEU A 143 21.73 17.43 -10.51
C LEU A 143 22.10 16.16 -9.77
N LEU A 144 21.34 15.09 -10.00
CA LEU A 144 21.60 13.74 -9.51
C LEU A 144 21.56 12.76 -10.69
N SER A 145 22.27 11.64 -10.53
CA SER A 145 22.28 10.53 -11.49
C SER A 145 21.10 9.57 -11.30
N PHE A 146 20.15 9.90 -10.41
CA PHE A 146 18.99 9.10 -10.07
C PHE A 146 17.89 9.94 -9.42
N ALA A 147 16.67 9.38 -9.38
CA ALA A 147 15.54 9.99 -8.69
C ALA A 147 15.56 9.67 -7.19
N THR A 148 15.21 10.66 -6.37
CA THR A 148 15.15 10.56 -4.90
C THR A 148 13.79 11.05 -4.40
N ASP A 149 13.30 10.53 -3.27
CA ASP A 149 12.03 10.98 -2.65
C ASP A 149 12.23 11.79 -1.37
N GLY A 150 13.49 12.05 -0.99
CA GLY A 150 13.87 12.83 0.16
C GLY A 150 15.34 12.66 0.51
N VAL A 151 15.66 13.01 1.75
CA VAL A 151 16.94 12.70 2.40
C VAL A 151 16.70 11.85 3.64
N VAL A 152 17.72 11.15 4.09
CA VAL A 152 17.69 10.37 5.34
C VAL A 152 18.61 11.04 6.35
N LEU A 153 18.06 11.43 7.50
CA LEU A 153 18.84 11.91 8.63
C LEU A 153 19.09 10.73 9.56
N ARG A 154 20.34 10.50 9.93
CA ARG A 154 20.74 9.44 10.85
C ARG A 154 21.66 9.98 11.93
N GLN A 155 21.58 9.40 13.12
CA GLN A 155 22.60 9.60 14.14
C GLN A 155 23.94 9.01 13.65
N SER A 156 25.05 9.64 14.06
CA SER A 156 26.40 9.15 13.75
C SER A 156 26.65 7.76 14.36
N SER A 157 26.14 7.53 15.58
CA SER A 157 26.18 6.24 16.25
C SER A 157 25.05 5.32 15.76
N ARG A 158 25.41 4.16 15.23
CA ARG A 158 24.48 3.11 14.86
C ARG A 158 24.30 2.11 16.03
N PRO A 159 23.07 1.85 16.51
CA PRO A 159 22.84 0.74 17.44
C PRO A 159 23.24 -0.60 16.84
N SER A 160 23.75 -1.53 17.66
CA SER A 160 24.15 -2.86 17.21
C SER A 160 23.04 -3.56 16.40
N GLY A 161 23.38 -4.16 15.25
CA GLY A 161 22.42 -4.87 14.40
C GLY A 161 21.67 -6.04 15.07
N ARG A 162 22.12 -6.50 16.25
CA ARG A 162 21.45 -7.51 17.08
C ARG A 162 20.13 -7.04 17.70
N ARG A 163 19.88 -5.73 17.76
CA ARG A 163 18.61 -5.12 18.23
C ARG A 163 17.68 -4.82 17.05
N TRP A 164 17.53 -5.78 16.14
CA TRP A 164 16.61 -5.64 15.02
C TRP A 164 15.16 -5.69 15.50
N SER A 165 14.33 -4.80 14.94
CA SER A 165 12.87 -4.83 15.12
C SER A 165 12.20 -4.55 13.77
N SER A 166 10.96 -5.01 13.60
CA SER A 166 10.16 -4.74 12.41
C SER A 166 9.65 -3.29 12.35
N GLY A 167 9.77 -2.53 13.44
CA GLY A 167 9.40 -1.12 13.51
C GLY A 167 10.45 -0.17 12.91
N PRO A 168 10.07 1.10 12.64
CA PRO A 168 11.03 2.10 12.21
C PRO A 168 12.10 2.32 13.29
N PRO A 169 13.40 2.38 12.94
CA PRO A 169 14.45 2.56 13.93
C PRO A 169 14.41 3.97 14.52
N GLU A 170 14.73 4.11 15.82
CA GLU A 170 14.69 5.41 16.52
C GLU A 170 15.84 6.35 16.15
N TRP A 171 16.92 5.84 15.55
CA TRP A 171 18.14 6.58 15.24
C TRP A 171 18.18 7.16 13.81
N VAL A 172 17.11 6.96 13.03
CA VAL A 172 17.05 7.37 11.62
C VAL A 172 15.65 7.83 11.23
N VAL A 173 15.58 8.88 10.42
CA VAL A 173 14.32 9.43 9.92
C VAL A 173 14.45 9.84 8.45
N ALA A 174 13.43 9.51 7.66
CA ALA A 174 13.33 9.95 6.27
C ALA A 174 12.62 11.32 6.20
N TRP A 175 13.33 12.34 5.73
CA TRP A 175 12.79 13.68 5.48
C TRP A 175 12.45 13.85 3.99
N LYS A 176 11.20 13.51 3.65
CA LYS A 176 10.72 13.49 2.26
C LYS A 176 10.61 14.88 1.63
N TYR A 177 10.76 14.94 0.32
CA TYR A 177 10.46 16.14 -0.48
C TYR A 177 8.96 16.43 -0.50
N PRO A 178 8.56 17.68 -0.80
CA PRO A 178 7.16 17.99 -1.04
C PRO A 178 6.63 17.09 -2.17
N PRO A 179 5.48 16.44 -1.99
CA PRO A 179 4.93 15.58 -3.02
C PRO A 179 4.55 16.42 -4.23
N ARG A 180 4.75 15.88 -5.43
CA ARG A 180 4.31 16.57 -6.64
C ARG A 180 2.79 16.60 -6.69
N GLN A 181 2.28 17.75 -7.06
CA GLN A 181 0.85 17.98 -7.23
C GLN A 181 0.52 18.17 -8.70
N ALA A 182 -0.68 17.76 -9.08
CA ALA A 182 -1.30 18.08 -10.35
C ALA A 182 -2.68 18.67 -10.09
N LEU A 183 -3.02 19.72 -10.85
CA LEU A 183 -4.36 20.29 -10.83
C LEU A 183 -5.30 19.39 -11.63
N ALA A 184 -6.48 19.13 -11.07
CA ALA A 184 -7.55 18.38 -11.71
C ALA A 184 -8.88 19.06 -11.45
N GLN A 185 -9.79 18.98 -12.43
CA GLN A 185 -11.16 19.41 -12.24
C GLN A 185 -12.00 18.25 -11.71
N VAL A 186 -12.87 18.53 -10.74
CA VAL A 186 -13.86 17.59 -10.22
C VAL A 186 -14.96 17.40 -11.25
N HIS A 187 -15.13 16.16 -11.71
CA HIS A 187 -16.22 15.76 -12.59
C HIS A 187 -17.50 15.45 -11.81
N GLY A 188 -17.37 14.85 -10.62
CA GLY A 188 -18.51 14.48 -9.79
C GLY A 188 -18.10 13.86 -8.47
N ILE A 189 -19.05 13.66 -7.57
CA ILE A 189 -18.81 13.09 -6.24
C ILE A 189 -19.81 11.97 -6.00
N GLU A 190 -19.30 10.78 -5.68
CA GLU A 190 -20.09 9.59 -5.33
C GLU A 190 -19.91 9.27 -3.85
N PHE A 191 -21.01 9.09 -3.11
CA PHE A 191 -20.95 8.71 -1.69
C PHE A 191 -21.18 7.21 -1.52
N ARG A 192 -20.19 6.50 -0.98
CA ARG A 192 -20.32 5.05 -0.71
C ARG A 192 -20.53 4.78 0.77
N VAL A 193 -21.56 4.02 1.09
CA VAL A 193 -21.82 3.55 2.46
C VAL A 193 -21.12 2.21 2.68
N GLY A 194 -20.13 2.19 3.57
CA GLY A 194 -19.39 0.98 3.93
C GLY A 194 -20.15 0.07 4.90
N ARG A 195 -19.60 -1.13 5.16
CA ARG A 195 -20.21 -2.15 6.02
C ARG A 195 -20.64 -1.63 7.40
N THR A 196 -19.86 -0.72 7.99
CA THR A 196 -20.10 -0.19 9.34
C THR A 196 -21.04 1.00 9.38
N GLY A 197 -21.53 1.45 8.21
CA GLY A 197 -22.30 2.69 8.05
C GLY A 197 -21.45 3.90 7.69
N ARG A 198 -20.11 3.78 7.74
CA ARG A 198 -19.19 4.87 7.37
C ARG A 198 -19.39 5.28 5.91
N ILE A 199 -19.71 6.55 5.69
CA ILE A 199 -19.85 7.13 4.36
C ILE A 199 -18.48 7.60 3.88
N THR A 200 -18.06 7.14 2.70
CA THR A 200 -16.79 7.51 2.06
C THR A 200 -17.07 8.26 0.76
N PRO A 201 -16.78 9.57 0.69
CA PRO A 201 -16.86 10.34 -0.55
C PRO A 201 -15.75 9.94 -1.52
N LEU A 202 -16.14 9.63 -2.76
CA LEU A 202 -15.26 9.36 -3.88
C LEU A 202 -15.40 10.48 -4.90
N VAL A 203 -14.32 11.22 -5.09
CA VAL A 203 -14.23 12.32 -6.04
C VAL A 203 -13.80 11.76 -7.39
N TRP A 204 -14.67 11.91 -8.38
CA TRP A 204 -14.36 11.63 -9.78
C TRP A 204 -13.74 12.86 -10.39
N LEU A 205 -12.62 12.68 -11.07
CA LEU A 205 -11.85 13.76 -11.69
C LEU A 205 -11.86 13.61 -13.21
N TYR A 206 -11.80 14.74 -13.91
CA TYR A 206 -11.33 14.72 -15.29
C TYR A 206 -9.91 14.12 -15.29
N PRO A 207 -9.64 13.06 -16.08
CA PRO A 207 -8.44 12.27 -15.87
C PRO A 207 -7.15 13.05 -16.12
N ILE A 208 -6.27 13.08 -15.12
CA ILE A 208 -4.95 13.72 -15.17
C ILE A 208 -3.83 12.69 -15.18
N ARG A 209 -2.63 13.09 -15.62
CA ARG A 209 -1.41 12.29 -15.48
C ARG A 209 -0.55 12.87 -14.35
N LEU A 210 -0.20 12.04 -13.38
CA LEU A 210 0.71 12.39 -12.30
C LEU A 210 1.69 11.24 -12.09
N GLU A 211 2.99 11.53 -12.21
CA GLU A 211 4.08 10.54 -12.08
C GLU A 211 3.86 9.25 -12.91
N GLY A 212 3.51 9.42 -14.19
CA GLY A 212 3.27 8.31 -15.12
C GLY A 212 1.88 7.67 -15.00
N ARG A 213 1.18 7.89 -13.88
CA ARG A 213 -0.13 7.28 -13.61
C ARG A 213 -1.27 8.17 -14.10
N ARG A 214 -2.31 7.54 -14.67
CA ARG A 214 -3.59 8.19 -14.97
C ARG A 214 -4.46 8.16 -13.71
N ILE A 215 -4.75 9.32 -13.14
CA ILE A 215 -5.63 9.47 -11.98
C ILE A 215 -6.97 10.02 -12.46
N SER A 216 -8.04 9.30 -12.15
CA SER A 216 -9.42 9.71 -12.45
C SER A 216 -10.34 9.68 -11.23
N ARG A 217 -9.84 9.23 -10.08
CA ARG A 217 -10.62 9.09 -8.86
C ARG A 217 -9.76 9.21 -7.61
N VAL A 218 -10.28 9.92 -6.60
CA VAL A 218 -9.65 10.12 -5.29
C VAL A 218 -10.67 9.88 -4.20
N SER A 219 -10.25 9.26 -3.10
CA SER A 219 -11.10 9.10 -1.91
C SER A 219 -10.79 10.22 -0.91
N LEU A 220 -11.83 10.86 -0.38
CA LEU A 220 -11.69 11.80 0.74
C LEU A 220 -11.71 11.12 2.10
N GLY A 221 -11.85 9.80 2.13
CA GLY A 221 -11.80 9.02 3.37
C GLY A 221 -13.04 9.14 4.25
N SER A 222 -13.54 10.34 4.52
CA SER A 222 -14.64 10.61 5.46
C SER A 222 -15.59 11.69 4.95
N LEU A 223 -16.82 11.70 5.46
CA LEU A 223 -17.83 12.69 5.10
C LEU A 223 -17.47 14.06 5.67
N GLU A 224 -16.92 14.08 6.88
CA GLU A 224 -16.48 15.27 7.60
C GLU A 224 -15.37 16.00 6.83
N GLN A 225 -14.41 15.26 6.27
CA GLN A 225 -13.36 15.85 5.43
C GLN A 225 -13.93 16.47 4.15
N TRP A 226 -14.93 15.84 3.53
CA TRP A 226 -15.60 16.43 2.37
C TRP A 226 -16.37 17.71 2.72
N GLN A 227 -17.09 17.71 3.85
CA GLN A 227 -17.80 18.90 4.35
C GLN A 227 -16.85 20.05 4.64
N ALA A 228 -15.71 19.78 5.28
CA ALA A 228 -14.70 20.79 5.59
C ALA A 228 -14.09 21.45 4.35
N LEU A 229 -13.95 20.70 3.25
CA LEU A 229 -13.47 21.21 1.96
C LEU A 229 -14.57 21.91 1.15
N ASP A 230 -15.83 21.70 1.51
CA ASP A 230 -17.03 22.11 0.78
C ASP A 230 -16.95 21.84 -0.74
N LEU A 231 -16.42 20.67 -1.08
CA LEU A 231 -16.07 20.29 -2.44
C LEU A 231 -17.32 20.00 -3.29
N ARG A 232 -17.35 20.52 -4.51
CA ARG A 232 -18.42 20.33 -5.50
C ARG A 232 -17.88 19.90 -6.87
N ALA A 233 -18.77 19.42 -7.72
CA ALA A 233 -18.45 19.22 -9.14
C ALA A 233 -18.13 20.58 -9.77
N GLY A 234 -17.15 20.62 -10.68
CA GLY A 234 -16.66 21.86 -11.28
C GLY A 234 -15.43 22.48 -10.59
N ASP A 235 -15.23 22.21 -9.29
CA ASP A 235 -14.07 22.71 -8.53
C ASP A 235 -12.73 22.24 -9.13
N GLN A 236 -11.70 23.07 -8.98
CA GLN A 236 -10.32 22.71 -9.28
C GLN A 236 -9.60 22.31 -8.00
N VAL A 237 -8.94 21.16 -8.03
CA VAL A 237 -8.28 20.56 -6.86
C VAL A 237 -6.83 20.23 -7.16
N ALA A 238 -5.97 20.33 -6.16
CA ALA A 238 -4.61 19.82 -6.23
C ALA A 238 -4.59 18.37 -5.73
N VAL A 239 -4.03 17.48 -6.54
CA VAL A 239 -3.94 16.04 -6.24
C VAL A 239 -2.47 15.64 -6.19
N HIS A 240 -2.09 14.84 -5.19
CA HIS A 240 -0.75 14.26 -5.06
C HIS A 240 -0.81 12.75 -4.80
N LEU A 241 0.35 12.09 -4.86
CA LEU A 241 0.48 10.67 -4.50
C LEU A 241 1.11 10.52 -3.11
N ALA A 242 0.34 10.05 -2.13
CA ALA A 242 0.87 9.60 -0.86
C ALA A 242 1.64 8.28 -1.04
N GLY A 243 2.85 8.22 -0.46
CA GLY A 243 3.74 7.07 -0.62
C GLY A 243 4.03 6.71 -2.09
N LEU A 244 3.96 7.69 -3.00
CA LEU A 244 4.14 7.53 -4.45
C LEU A 244 3.14 6.58 -5.13
N THR A 245 2.03 6.22 -4.46
CA THR A 245 1.09 5.21 -4.96
C THR A 245 -0.38 5.59 -4.78
N ILE A 246 -0.75 6.16 -3.63
CA ILE A 246 -2.16 6.39 -3.28
C ILE A 246 -2.51 7.83 -3.61
N PRO A 247 -3.43 8.10 -4.55
CA PRO A 247 -3.82 9.46 -4.88
C PRO A 247 -4.64 10.08 -3.74
N GLN A 248 -4.29 11.31 -3.36
CA GLN A 248 -4.91 12.10 -2.30
C GLN A 248 -5.16 13.52 -2.80
N LEU A 249 -6.27 14.11 -2.36
CA LEU A 249 -6.58 15.51 -2.58
C LEU A 249 -5.83 16.33 -1.51
N ALA A 250 -4.98 17.25 -1.95
CA ALA A 250 -4.24 18.14 -1.06
C ALA A 250 -5.12 19.30 -0.62
N GLU A 251 -5.72 20.01 -1.58
CA GLU A 251 -6.54 21.19 -1.32
C GLU A 251 -7.48 21.48 -2.51
N VAL A 252 -8.47 22.34 -2.25
CA VAL A 252 -9.31 22.97 -3.27
C VAL A 252 -8.64 24.28 -3.70
N VAL A 253 -8.19 24.34 -4.94
CA VAL A 253 -7.43 25.47 -5.48
C VAL A 253 -8.37 26.57 -5.95
N TRP A 254 -9.51 26.19 -6.52
CA TRP A 254 -10.53 27.11 -6.98
C TRP A 254 -11.90 26.47 -6.89
N GLN A 255 -12.88 27.24 -6.43
CA GLN A 255 -14.26 26.80 -6.27
C GLN A 255 -15.11 27.35 -7.41
N THR A 256 -15.99 26.52 -7.95
CA THR A 256 -16.95 26.95 -8.97
C THR A 256 -18.02 27.88 -8.36
N GLU A 257 -18.47 28.86 -9.15
CA GLU A 257 -19.55 29.76 -8.78
C GLU A 257 -20.91 29.03 -8.79
N GLU A 258 -21.13 28.19 -9.80
CA GLU A 258 -22.33 27.36 -9.90
C GLU A 258 -22.20 26.11 -9.04
N ARG A 259 -22.94 26.06 -7.93
CA ARG A 259 -22.93 24.93 -7.00
C ARG A 259 -24.23 24.16 -7.06
N GLU A 260 -24.29 23.15 -7.92
CA GLU A 260 -25.42 22.22 -7.94
C GLU A 260 -25.55 21.47 -6.60
N PRO A 261 -26.78 21.27 -6.10
CA PRO A 261 -27.00 20.52 -4.87
C PRO A 261 -26.64 19.05 -5.06
N LEU A 262 -25.88 18.50 -4.11
CA LEU A 262 -25.51 17.09 -4.08
C LEU A 262 -26.48 16.30 -3.21
N SER A 263 -26.87 15.11 -3.69
CA SER A 263 -27.60 14.14 -2.87
C SER A 263 -26.63 13.40 -1.96
N VAL A 264 -26.52 13.88 -0.72
CA VAL A 264 -25.65 13.31 0.31
C VAL A 264 -26.47 12.37 1.20
N PRO A 265 -26.05 11.11 1.42
CA PRO A 265 -26.75 10.21 2.33
C PRO A 265 -26.69 10.73 3.77
N ALA A 266 -27.82 10.72 4.48
CA ALA A 266 -27.90 11.12 5.88
C ALA A 266 -27.08 10.16 6.75
N ALA A 267 -26.06 10.67 7.44
CA ALA A 267 -25.11 9.85 8.19
C ALA A 267 -25.78 9.03 9.31
N GLU A 268 -26.82 9.60 9.92
CA GLU A 268 -27.58 9.01 11.03
C GLU A 268 -28.35 7.76 10.60
N ALA A 269 -28.69 7.65 9.30
CA ALA A 269 -29.38 6.50 8.75
C ALA A 269 -28.48 5.25 8.65
N TYR A 270 -27.16 5.42 8.77
CA TYR A 270 -26.19 4.36 8.53
C TYR A 270 -25.26 4.11 9.73
N HIS A 271 -25.43 2.97 10.38
CA HIS A 271 -24.64 2.54 11.53
C HIS A 271 -24.41 1.02 11.53
N LEU A 272 -23.77 0.49 12.57
CA LEU A 272 -23.44 -0.94 12.66
C LEU A 272 -24.64 -1.89 12.59
N LEU A 273 -25.84 -1.42 12.92
CA LEU A 273 -27.07 -2.21 12.99
C LEU A 273 -28.11 -1.80 11.92
N SER A 274 -27.81 -0.82 11.07
CA SER A 274 -28.68 -0.43 9.94
C SER A 274 -28.47 -1.35 8.73
N CYS A 275 -29.43 -1.31 7.81
CA CYS A 275 -29.36 -1.96 6.50
C CYS A 275 -28.99 -3.44 6.54
N LEU A 276 -29.54 -4.17 7.52
CA LEU A 276 -29.45 -5.64 7.61
C LEU A 276 -30.39 -6.35 6.63
N ARG A 277 -31.25 -5.57 5.96
CA ARG A 277 -32.31 -6.02 5.05
C ARG A 277 -32.29 -5.11 3.82
N LEU A 278 -32.74 -5.63 2.68
CA LEU A 278 -32.89 -4.83 1.48
C LEU A 278 -34.15 -3.98 1.63
N VAL A 279 -33.95 -2.73 2.04
CA VAL A 279 -34.95 -1.66 2.02
C VAL A 279 -34.41 -0.52 1.17
N GLU A 280 -35.28 0.40 0.78
CA GLU A 280 -34.88 1.59 0.02
C GLU A 280 -33.73 2.34 0.73
N GLY A 281 -32.73 2.79 -0.04
CA GLY A 281 -31.53 3.46 0.49
C GLY A 281 -30.49 2.56 1.18
N CYS A 282 -30.79 1.28 1.45
CA CYS A 282 -29.92 0.38 2.20
C CYS A 282 -29.07 -0.59 1.36
N GLN A 283 -29.27 -0.61 0.04
CA GLN A 283 -28.61 -1.54 -0.86
C GLN A 283 -27.08 -1.50 -0.74
N ALA A 284 -26.48 -0.31 -0.73
CA ALA A 284 -25.02 -0.14 -0.67
C ALA A 284 -24.42 -0.78 0.59
N GLN A 285 -24.97 -0.47 1.76
CA GLN A 285 -24.47 -1.01 3.03
C GLN A 285 -24.70 -2.53 3.14
N LEU A 286 -25.85 -3.02 2.67
CA LEU A 286 -26.14 -4.46 2.67
C LEU A 286 -25.17 -5.22 1.78
N VAL A 287 -24.92 -4.72 0.56
CA VAL A 287 -23.91 -5.30 -0.36
C VAL A 287 -22.54 -5.31 0.30
N ALA A 288 -22.10 -4.22 0.91
CA ALA A 288 -20.80 -4.17 1.59
C ALA A 288 -20.68 -5.22 2.71
N ARG A 289 -21.77 -5.50 3.44
CA ARG A 289 -21.81 -6.54 4.47
C ARG A 289 -21.78 -7.95 3.88
N LEU A 290 -22.54 -8.20 2.82
CA LEU A 290 -22.59 -9.51 2.17
C LEU A 290 -21.27 -9.85 1.48
N THR A 291 -20.61 -8.88 0.84
CA THR A 291 -19.26 -9.04 0.29
C THR A 291 -18.28 -9.44 1.38
N TRP A 292 -18.25 -8.69 2.49
CA TRP A 292 -17.39 -9.02 3.64
C TRP A 292 -17.71 -10.41 4.23
N LEU A 293 -18.99 -10.76 4.37
CA LEU A 293 -19.38 -12.08 4.88
C LEU A 293 -18.92 -13.20 3.93
N GLY A 294 -19.02 -12.99 2.62
CA GLY A 294 -18.51 -13.93 1.62
C GLY A 294 -17.02 -14.18 1.75
N GLU A 295 -16.23 -13.14 2.00
CA GLU A 295 -14.79 -13.25 2.28
C GLU A 295 -14.52 -14.05 3.57
N GLN A 296 -15.27 -13.80 4.65
CA GLN A 296 -15.12 -14.54 5.91
C GLN A 296 -15.48 -16.02 5.80
N LEU A 297 -16.34 -16.37 4.82
CA LEU A 297 -16.78 -17.74 4.55
C LEU A 297 -16.01 -18.40 3.39
N ASP A 298 -14.94 -17.78 2.88
CA ASP A 298 -14.16 -18.22 1.70
C ASP A 298 -15.04 -18.54 0.47
N MET A 299 -16.07 -17.72 0.23
CA MET A 299 -16.99 -17.88 -0.90
C MET A 299 -16.33 -17.45 -2.22
N ARG A 300 -15.60 -18.38 -2.84
CA ARG A 300 -14.89 -18.13 -4.11
C ARG A 300 -15.86 -17.74 -5.24
N GLY A 301 -15.48 -16.72 -6.01
CA GLY A 301 -16.23 -16.27 -7.19
C GLY A 301 -17.48 -15.45 -6.90
N ILE A 302 -17.69 -15.02 -5.66
CA ILE A 302 -18.79 -14.15 -5.23
C ILE A 302 -18.21 -12.85 -4.68
N GLY A 303 -18.25 -11.79 -5.50
CA GLY A 303 -17.83 -10.45 -5.11
C GLY A 303 -18.98 -9.44 -5.11
N GLU A 304 -18.65 -8.17 -4.88
CA GLU A 304 -19.60 -7.06 -4.81
C GLU A 304 -20.61 -7.04 -5.97
N GLY A 305 -20.12 -7.11 -7.21
CA GLY A 305 -20.98 -7.11 -8.41
C GLY A 305 -21.91 -8.32 -8.50
N THR A 306 -21.54 -9.46 -7.91
CA THR A 306 -22.43 -10.63 -7.83
C THR A 306 -23.56 -10.35 -6.85
N TRP A 307 -23.26 -9.83 -5.67
CA TRP A 307 -24.29 -9.45 -4.68
C TRP A 307 -25.23 -8.37 -5.21
N GLN A 308 -24.70 -7.35 -5.88
CA GLN A 308 -25.53 -6.31 -6.52
C GLN A 308 -26.51 -6.94 -7.51
N ALA A 309 -26.03 -7.81 -8.41
CA ALA A 309 -26.89 -8.46 -9.40
C ALA A 309 -27.93 -9.41 -8.77
N LEU A 310 -27.62 -10.06 -7.64
CA LEU A 310 -28.55 -10.91 -6.92
C LEU A 310 -29.67 -10.10 -6.24
N LEU A 311 -29.35 -8.92 -5.72
CA LEU A 311 -30.32 -8.04 -5.05
C LEU A 311 -31.22 -7.31 -6.05
N THR A 312 -30.77 -7.10 -7.28
CA THR A 312 -31.56 -6.46 -8.35
C THR A 312 -32.33 -7.43 -9.24
N SER A 313 -32.10 -8.75 -9.11
CA SER A 313 -32.78 -9.77 -9.92
C SER A 313 -33.97 -10.41 -9.20
N SER A 314 -34.97 -10.86 -9.97
CA SER A 314 -36.11 -11.61 -9.44
C SER A 314 -35.64 -12.87 -8.68
N PRO A 315 -36.35 -13.28 -7.61
CA PRO A 315 -35.90 -14.34 -6.68
C PRO A 315 -35.50 -15.65 -7.36
N SER A 316 -36.18 -16.02 -8.44
CA SER A 316 -35.93 -17.23 -9.24
C SER A 316 -34.59 -17.20 -9.99
N PHE A 317 -34.14 -16.03 -10.45
CA PHE A 317 -32.87 -15.87 -11.16
C PHE A 317 -31.68 -15.80 -10.19
N ALA A 318 -31.88 -15.17 -9.02
CA ALA A 318 -30.87 -15.06 -7.99
C ALA A 318 -30.46 -16.44 -7.42
N LEU A 319 -31.44 -17.30 -7.13
CA LEU A 319 -31.23 -18.66 -6.63
C LEU A 319 -30.49 -19.54 -7.64
N ALA A 320 -30.81 -19.43 -8.94
CA ALA A 320 -30.14 -20.19 -9.99
C ALA A 320 -28.66 -19.81 -10.15
N ARG A 321 -28.30 -18.53 -9.97
CA ARG A 321 -26.92 -18.04 -10.04
C ARG A 321 -26.09 -18.44 -8.83
N LEU A 322 -26.67 -18.36 -7.63
CA LEU A 322 -26.05 -18.80 -6.37
C LEU A 322 -25.75 -20.30 -6.41
N ARG A 323 -26.72 -21.11 -6.85
CA ARG A 323 -26.60 -22.58 -6.93
C ARG A 323 -25.54 -23.06 -7.93
N LYS A 324 -25.24 -22.25 -8.96
CA LYS A 324 -24.17 -22.54 -9.94
C LYS A 324 -22.77 -22.15 -9.46
N ARG A 325 -22.64 -21.29 -8.44
CA ARG A 325 -21.34 -20.74 -7.99
C ARG A 325 -20.92 -21.18 -6.59
N ILE A 326 -21.86 -21.64 -5.77
CA ILE A 326 -21.59 -22.16 -4.42
C ILE A 326 -21.68 -23.69 -4.49
N PRO A 327 -20.61 -24.46 -4.20
CA PRO A 327 -20.64 -25.92 -4.24
C PRO A 327 -21.35 -26.56 -3.02
N PHE A 328 -22.24 -25.82 -2.35
CA PHE A 328 -23.01 -26.31 -1.22
C PHE A 328 -24.46 -26.52 -1.64
N GLN A 329 -24.97 -27.74 -1.50
CA GLN A 329 -26.38 -28.06 -1.70
C GLN A 329 -27.22 -27.33 -0.66
N VAL A 330 -27.71 -26.12 -0.99
CA VAL A 330 -28.75 -25.46 -0.20
C VAL A 330 -30.06 -26.19 -0.49
N THR A 331 -30.35 -27.20 0.33
CA THR A 331 -31.66 -27.84 0.38
C THR A 331 -32.54 -27.10 1.39
N THR A 332 -33.81 -26.97 1.03
CA THR A 332 -34.96 -26.44 1.79
C THR A 332 -35.17 -24.92 1.82
N GLY A 333 -36.36 -24.53 1.37
CA GLY A 333 -36.82 -23.17 1.28
C GLY A 333 -37.18 -22.60 2.65
N ARG A 334 -36.33 -21.69 3.11
CA ARG A 334 -36.54 -20.61 4.10
C ARG A 334 -35.25 -19.76 4.10
N PRO A 335 -35.24 -18.48 4.50
CA PRO A 335 -34.20 -17.55 4.07
C PRO A 335 -32.86 -17.80 4.82
N VAL A 336 -32.02 -18.68 4.26
CA VAL A 336 -30.71 -19.08 4.79
C VAL A 336 -29.74 -17.89 4.95
N VAL A 337 -29.89 -16.86 4.13
CA VAL A 337 -29.10 -15.62 4.21
C VAL A 337 -29.32 -14.89 5.55
N TRP A 338 -30.52 -15.00 6.13
CA TRP A 338 -30.87 -14.32 7.37
C TRP A 338 -30.33 -15.00 8.61
N PHE A 339 -30.34 -16.34 8.63
CA PHE A 339 -29.76 -17.11 9.74
C PHE A 339 -28.24 -16.94 9.80
N LEU A 340 -27.57 -16.88 8.63
CA LEU A 340 -26.14 -16.62 8.55
C LEU A 340 -25.78 -15.17 8.94
N LEU A 341 -26.59 -14.19 8.55
CA LEU A 341 -26.45 -12.78 8.98
C LEU A 341 -26.61 -12.63 10.49
N LEU A 342 -27.63 -13.25 11.10
CA LEU A 342 -27.85 -13.18 12.54
C LEU A 342 -26.72 -13.87 13.32
N ALA A 343 -26.29 -15.05 12.88
CA ALA A 343 -25.20 -15.80 13.50
C ALA A 343 -23.85 -15.06 13.42
N ALA A 344 -23.52 -14.46 12.28
CA ALA A 344 -22.28 -13.70 12.10
C ALA A 344 -22.26 -12.38 12.90
N LEU A 345 -23.40 -11.68 12.99
CA LEU A 345 -23.53 -10.46 13.80
C LEU A 345 -23.46 -10.76 15.30
N LEU A 346 -24.10 -11.84 15.76
CA LEU A 346 -24.01 -12.32 17.13
C LEU A 346 -22.58 -12.77 17.48
N HIS A 347 -21.89 -13.45 16.57
CA HIS A 347 -20.51 -13.89 16.79
C HIS A 347 -19.54 -12.70 16.96
N HIS A 348 -19.65 -11.64 16.14
CA HIS A 348 -18.76 -10.47 16.24
C HIS A 348 -19.07 -9.56 17.45
N SER A 349 -20.33 -9.50 17.89
CA SER A 349 -20.74 -8.78 19.11
C SER A 349 -20.21 -9.46 20.39
N LEU A 350 -20.30 -10.80 20.45
CA LEU A 350 -19.81 -11.59 21.59
C LEU A 350 -18.28 -11.54 21.72
N HIS A 351 -17.56 -11.50 20.60
CA HIS A 351 -16.09 -11.49 20.59
C HIS A 351 -15.47 -10.16 21.08
N ARG A 352 -16.21 -9.04 21.05
CA ARG A 352 -15.78 -7.76 21.65
C ARG A 352 -16.08 -7.64 23.14
N ARG A 353 -17.06 -8.40 23.66
CA ARG A 353 -17.44 -8.34 25.09
C ARG A 353 -16.73 -9.37 25.95
N TYR A 354 -16.31 -10.51 25.39
CA TYR A 354 -15.63 -11.55 26.13
C TYR A 354 -14.38 -12.00 25.37
N GLY A 355 -13.22 -11.52 25.83
CA GLY A 355 -11.94 -11.98 25.35
C GLY A 355 -11.67 -13.43 25.78
N ARG A 356 -11.40 -14.29 24.78
CA ARG A 356 -10.77 -15.62 24.81
C ARG A 356 -11.65 -16.89 24.77
N ARG A 357 -11.33 -17.66 23.71
CA ARG A 357 -11.22 -19.12 23.46
C ARG A 357 -12.41 -19.90 22.85
N PRO A 358 -12.18 -20.61 21.72
CA PRO A 358 -13.19 -21.40 21.01
C PRO A 358 -13.19 -22.85 21.52
N ALA A 359 -14.14 -23.20 22.39
CA ALA A 359 -14.39 -24.59 22.76
C ALA A 359 -15.79 -24.76 23.36
N LEU A 360 -16.86 -24.36 22.66
CA LEU A 360 -18.24 -24.61 23.11
C LEU A 360 -19.26 -24.43 21.97
N ILE A 361 -18.97 -24.97 20.78
CA ILE A 361 -20.00 -25.20 19.74
C ILE A 361 -19.73 -26.58 19.11
N ARG A 362 -19.65 -27.60 19.95
CA ARG A 362 -19.74 -29.02 19.52
C ARG A 362 -20.86 -29.79 20.21
N SER A 363 -21.54 -29.19 21.19
CA SER A 363 -22.61 -29.84 21.96
C SER A 363 -24.03 -29.49 21.53
N TYR A 364 -24.24 -28.51 20.64
CA TYR A 364 -25.59 -28.17 20.13
C TYR A 364 -25.94 -28.82 18.78
N TRP A 365 -25.08 -29.68 18.24
CA TRP A 365 -25.26 -30.32 16.93
C TRP A 365 -25.68 -31.80 17.01
N PHE A 366 -25.97 -32.36 18.19
CA PHE A 366 -26.28 -33.79 18.34
C PHE A 366 -27.60 -34.14 19.06
N GLU A 367 -28.45 -33.17 19.39
CA GLU A 367 -29.70 -33.41 20.15
C GLU A 367 -30.98 -32.97 19.42
N ALA A 368 -30.93 -32.85 18.09
CA ALA A 368 -32.09 -32.54 17.26
C ALA A 368 -32.32 -33.54 16.11
N SER A 369 -31.77 -34.76 16.22
CA SER A 369 -32.01 -35.86 15.26
C SER A 369 -32.65 -37.12 15.89
N SER A 370 -32.98 -37.10 17.18
CA SER A 370 -33.54 -38.27 17.88
C SER A 370 -34.92 -38.00 18.51
N ARG A 371 -35.85 -37.42 17.76
CA ARG A 371 -37.30 -37.52 18.08
C ARG A 371 -38.14 -37.38 16.80
N SER A 372 -38.03 -38.38 15.93
CA SER A 372 -39.08 -38.73 14.99
C SER A 372 -39.89 -39.89 15.57
N ARG A 373 -41.17 -39.64 15.86
CA ARG A 373 -42.28 -40.56 15.59
C ARG A 373 -43.61 -39.86 15.90
N PRO A 374 -44.53 -39.76 14.93
CA PRO A 374 -45.90 -39.36 15.20
C PRO A 374 -46.72 -40.58 15.67
N ARG A 375 -47.71 -40.33 16.52
CA ARG A 375 -49.04 -40.91 16.36
C ARG A 375 -49.91 -39.87 15.70
#